data_AF-A0A1Y4QII4-F1
#
_entry.id   AF-A0A1Y4QII4-F1
#
_cell.length_a   1.000
_cell.length_b   1.000
_cell.length_c   1.000
_cell.angle_alpha   90.00
_cell.angle_beta   90.00
_cell.angle_gamma   90.00
#
_symmetry.space_group_name_H-M   'P 1'
#
loop_
_entity.id
_entity.type
_entity.pdbx_description
1 polymer ?
#
loop_
_entity_poly.entity_id
_entity_poly.type
_entity_poly.pdbx_seq_one_letter_code
_entity_poly.pdbx_strand_id
1 'polypeptide(L)'
;MSDKKIILQFTALTFCIAYGVSGVLIILGQFGYRVYSLVSSLQQFAMNIPFAIYILSPAIASFVILRKNNIVANLKEWLNNIFYWKNKISVYLVILIGLILYFGIHMFISGQIDITLPFYMLFLSLPGNLFIGGLEEAGWTYVLQPRLDKKYDFIISSILVGIIWIFWHIPLFFIHGTSHYEGIINFWMFSIQVMALSFFRGAIYKIAGKGYVFIYILFHTMFNATSSLLGNTMRTWTGTIVANTVIIIFSLVIVIVYRKSKNR
;
A
#
# COMPACT_ATOMS: atom_id res chain seq x y z
N MET A 1 23.33 -5.83 13.71
CA MET A 1 22.33 -6.94 13.73
C MET A 1 21.98 -7.31 12.30
N SER A 2 21.69 -8.58 11.99
CA SER A 2 21.44 -8.99 10.60
C SER A 2 20.08 -8.50 10.08
N ASP A 3 20.02 -8.12 8.80
CA ASP A 3 18.78 -7.70 8.13
C ASP A 3 17.67 -8.76 8.23
N LYS A 4 18.05 -10.05 8.23
CA LYS A 4 17.14 -11.19 8.44
C LYS A 4 16.38 -11.10 9.77
N LYS A 5 17.06 -10.74 10.86
CA LYS A 5 16.42 -10.64 12.19
C LYS A 5 15.43 -9.47 12.24
N ILE A 6 15.75 -8.35 11.59
CA ILE A 6 14.84 -7.20 11.52
C ILE A 6 13.60 -7.56 10.69
N ILE A 7 13.76 -8.19 9.52
CA ILE A 7 12.65 -8.66 8.70
C ILE A 7 11.72 -9.56 9.53
N LEU A 8 12.27 -10.57 10.21
CA LEU A 8 11.47 -11.50 11.00
C LEU A 8 10.71 -10.81 12.13
N GLN A 9 11.39 -9.95 12.91
CA GLN A 9 10.77 -9.22 14.01
C GLN A 9 9.68 -8.27 13.52
N PHE A 10 9.93 -7.56 12.42
CA PHE A 10 8.96 -6.67 11.79
C PHE A 10 7.74 -7.45 11.32
N THR A 11 7.92 -8.46 10.47
CA THR A 11 6.82 -9.24 9.91
C THR A 11 6.01 -9.92 11.02
N ALA A 12 6.67 -10.51 12.02
CA ALA A 12 5.96 -11.13 13.15
C ALA A 12 5.12 -10.10 13.92
N LEU A 13 5.68 -8.96 14.31
CA LEU A 13 4.93 -7.94 15.06
C LEU A 13 3.78 -7.35 14.25
N THR A 14 4.01 -7.05 12.96
CA THR A 14 2.98 -6.56 12.04
C THR A 14 1.80 -7.53 11.96
N PHE A 15 2.07 -8.83 11.81
CA PHE A 15 1.04 -9.86 11.73
C PHE A 15 0.36 -10.12 13.08
N CYS A 16 1.10 -10.11 14.19
CA CYS A 16 0.50 -10.26 15.53
C CYS A 16 -0.51 -9.15 15.82
N ILE A 17 -0.16 -7.88 15.53
CA ILE A 17 -1.08 -6.75 15.69
C ILE A 17 -2.24 -6.89 14.70
N ALA A 18 -1.95 -7.14 13.42
CA ALA A 18 -2.97 -7.21 12.39
C ALA A 18 -4.01 -8.31 12.69
N TYR A 19 -3.55 -9.56 12.81
CA TYR A 19 -4.41 -10.72 12.98
C TYR A 19 -5.09 -10.73 14.36
N GLY A 20 -4.41 -10.24 15.41
CA GLY A 20 -5.00 -10.10 16.73
C GLY A 20 -6.17 -9.12 16.72
N VAL A 21 -5.98 -7.93 16.16
CA VAL A 21 -7.02 -6.90 16.08
C VAL A 21 -8.12 -7.32 15.12
N SER A 22 -7.79 -7.77 13.91
CA SER A 22 -8.80 -8.21 12.93
C SER A 22 -9.61 -9.40 13.46
N GLY A 23 -8.99 -10.34 14.17
CA GLY A 23 -9.69 -11.48 14.78
C GLY A 23 -10.79 -11.04 15.73
N VAL A 24 -10.49 -10.04 16.59
CA VAL A 24 -11.50 -9.42 17.46
C VAL A 24 -12.61 -8.77 16.65
N LEU A 25 -12.27 -8.01 15.59
CA LEU A 25 -13.27 -7.34 14.74
C LEU A 25 -14.18 -8.33 14.00
N ILE A 26 -13.63 -9.46 13.53
CA ILE A 26 -14.38 -10.52 12.86
C ILE A 26 -15.39 -11.15 13.83
N ILE A 27 -14.96 -11.44 15.07
CA ILE A 27 -15.84 -11.98 16.12
C ILE A 27 -16.93 -10.98 16.49
N LEU A 28 -16.57 -9.72 16.77
CA LEU A 28 -17.54 -8.66 17.08
C LEU A 28 -18.52 -8.43 15.93
N GLY A 29 -18.09 -8.65 14.69
CA GLY A 29 -18.94 -8.56 13.51
C GLY A 29 -20.15 -9.50 13.56
N GLN A 30 -20.00 -10.68 14.17
CA GLN A 30 -21.11 -11.62 14.39
C GLN A 30 -22.16 -11.06 15.37
N PHE A 31 -21.80 -10.05 16.16
CA PHE A 31 -22.67 -9.35 17.10
C PHE A 31 -23.09 -7.95 16.61
N GLY A 32 -22.92 -7.67 15.31
CA GLY A 32 -23.38 -6.42 14.68
C GLY A 32 -22.36 -5.28 14.63
N TYR A 33 -21.11 -5.51 15.04
CA TYR A 33 -20.03 -4.55 14.78
C TYR A 33 -19.73 -4.47 13.28
N ARG A 34 -19.44 -3.27 12.78
CA ARG A 34 -19.03 -3.06 11.39
C ARG A 34 -18.11 -1.86 11.25
N VAL A 35 -17.29 -1.88 10.22
CA VAL A 35 -16.46 -0.74 9.80
C VAL A 35 -17.27 0.15 8.86
N TYR A 36 -16.99 1.45 8.89
CA TYR A 36 -17.67 2.44 8.06
C TYR A 36 -16.68 3.13 7.12
N SER A 37 -16.93 3.06 5.81
CA SER A 37 -16.11 3.77 4.81
C SER A 37 -16.30 5.29 4.85
N LEU A 38 -17.51 5.74 5.17
CA LEU A 38 -17.83 7.15 5.40
C LEU A 38 -18.26 7.31 6.86
N VAL A 39 -17.58 8.18 7.57
CA VAL A 39 -17.83 8.46 9.00
C VAL A 39 -18.67 9.73 9.10
N SER A 40 -19.91 9.60 9.58
CA SER A 40 -20.83 10.71 9.79
C SER A 40 -21.15 10.99 11.26
N SER A 41 -20.67 10.15 12.19
CA SER A 41 -20.88 10.31 13.63
C SER A 41 -19.65 9.95 14.45
N LEU A 42 -19.58 10.48 15.68
CA LEU A 42 -18.50 10.14 16.62
C LEU A 42 -18.50 8.65 16.98
N GLN A 43 -19.66 8.01 17.00
CA GLN A 43 -19.78 6.57 17.23
C GLN A 43 -19.13 5.77 16.10
N GLN A 44 -19.41 6.10 14.84
CA GLN A 44 -18.77 5.44 13.69
C GLN A 44 -17.26 5.68 13.68
N PHE A 45 -16.82 6.88 14.04
CA PHE A 45 -15.40 7.20 14.20
C PHE A 45 -14.75 6.28 15.25
N ALA A 46 -15.35 6.18 16.43
CA ALA A 46 -14.86 5.32 17.51
C ALA A 46 -14.84 3.84 17.11
N MET A 47 -15.88 3.39 16.40
CA MET A 47 -15.93 2.03 15.85
C MET A 47 -14.79 1.76 14.87
N ASN A 48 -14.31 2.74 14.10
CA ASN A 48 -13.20 2.55 13.17
C ASN A 48 -11.80 2.56 13.82
N ILE A 49 -11.66 2.94 15.10
CA ILE A 49 -10.33 3.04 15.75
C ILE A 49 -9.59 1.68 15.74
N PRO A 50 -10.19 0.55 16.14
CA PRO A 50 -9.51 -0.75 16.06
C PRO A 50 -9.13 -1.10 14.62
N PHE A 51 -10.00 -0.80 13.64
CA PHE A 51 -9.69 -1.03 12.24
C PHE A 51 -8.47 -0.21 11.78
N ALA A 52 -8.34 1.05 12.22
CA ALA A 52 -7.16 1.86 11.96
C ALA A 52 -5.88 1.25 12.59
N ILE A 53 -5.96 0.62 13.77
CA ILE A 53 -4.81 -0.09 14.38
C ILE A 53 -4.40 -1.31 13.54
N TYR A 54 -5.38 -2.06 13.01
CA TYR A 54 -5.12 -3.15 12.07
C TYR A 54 -4.37 -2.65 10.84
N ILE A 55 -4.88 -1.61 10.17
CA ILE A 55 -4.26 -1.04 8.96
C ILE A 55 -2.89 -0.40 9.24
N LEU A 56 -2.73 0.26 10.39
CA LEU A 56 -1.47 0.89 10.80
C LEU A 56 -0.46 -0.10 11.40
N SER A 57 -0.77 -1.40 11.48
CA SER A 57 0.12 -2.39 12.07
C SER A 57 1.55 -2.40 11.48
N PRO A 58 1.79 -2.29 10.16
CA PRO A 58 3.14 -2.15 9.62
C PRO A 58 3.83 -0.85 10.03
N ALA A 59 3.11 0.27 10.16
CA ALA A 59 3.68 1.53 10.61
C ALA A 59 4.12 1.46 12.10
N ILE A 60 3.24 0.91 12.94
CA ILE A 60 3.51 0.68 14.37
C ILE A 60 4.70 -0.26 14.54
N ALA A 61 4.68 -1.41 13.85
CA ALA A 61 5.76 -2.39 13.93
C ALA A 61 7.09 -1.82 13.42
N SER A 62 7.07 -1.01 12.36
CA SER A 62 8.25 -0.32 11.84
C SER A 62 8.90 0.54 12.92
N PHE A 63 8.13 1.45 13.54
CA PHE A 63 8.67 2.32 14.58
C PHE A 63 9.25 1.52 15.75
N VAL A 64 8.49 0.55 16.28
CA VAL A 64 8.90 -0.27 17.44
C VAL A 64 10.18 -1.04 17.15
N ILE A 65 10.26 -1.73 16.01
CA ILE A 65 11.41 -2.57 15.67
C ILE A 65 12.63 -1.73 15.32
N LEU A 66 12.48 -0.63 14.58
CA LEU A 66 13.61 0.24 14.25
C LEU A 66 14.16 0.94 15.51
N ARG A 67 13.27 1.36 16.43
CA ARG A 67 13.66 1.96 17.70
C ARG A 67 14.38 0.96 18.61
N LYS A 68 13.82 -0.24 18.78
CA LYS A 68 14.41 -1.33 19.58
C LYS A 68 15.80 -1.74 19.09
N ASN A 69 16.07 -1.58 17.79
CA ASN A 69 17.34 -1.92 17.18
C ASN A 69 18.27 -0.71 16.96
N ASN A 70 17.99 0.43 17.61
CA ASN A 70 18.79 1.66 17.53
C ASN A 70 19.03 2.18 16.10
N ILE A 71 18.11 1.91 15.17
CA ILE A 71 18.17 2.43 13.80
C ILE A 71 17.59 3.85 13.73
N VAL A 72 16.61 4.15 14.60
CA VAL A 72 16.05 5.49 14.77
C VAL A 72 16.07 5.88 16.24
N ALA A 73 16.41 7.15 16.53
CA ALA A 73 16.55 7.68 17.88
C ALA A 73 15.21 8.09 18.53
N ASN A 74 14.18 8.41 17.75
CA ASN A 74 12.87 8.81 18.26
C ASN A 74 11.84 8.86 17.12
N LEU A 75 10.59 9.18 17.48
CA LEU A 75 9.50 9.33 16.53
C LEU A 75 9.76 10.43 15.50
N LYS A 76 10.37 11.55 15.91
CA LYS A 76 10.69 12.66 15.01
C LYS A 76 11.68 12.24 13.91
N GLU A 77 12.72 11.49 14.25
CA GLU A 77 13.66 10.96 13.26
C GLU A 77 12.99 9.95 12.32
N TRP A 78 12.16 9.06 12.85
CA TRP A 78 11.40 8.10 12.06
C TRP A 78 10.46 8.81 11.06
N LEU A 79 9.71 9.82 11.52
CA LEU A 79 8.87 10.65 10.65
C LEU A 79 9.68 11.41 9.60
N ASN A 80 10.83 11.99 9.97
CA ASN A 80 11.69 12.70 9.02
C ASN A 80 12.23 11.78 7.92
N ASN A 81 12.50 10.51 8.23
CA ASN A 81 12.95 9.52 7.25
C ASN A 81 11.82 9.11 6.31
N ILE A 82 10.60 8.96 6.84
CA ILE A 82 9.42 8.55 6.08
C ILE A 82 8.91 9.67 5.17
N PHE A 83 8.87 10.90 5.68
CA PHE A 83 8.38 12.09 4.97
C PHE A 83 9.50 12.88 4.28
N TYR A 84 10.62 12.23 3.95
CA TYR A 84 11.68 12.85 3.17
C TYR A 84 11.25 13.04 1.70
N TRP A 85 10.75 14.24 1.39
CA TRP A 85 10.13 14.53 0.09
C TRP A 85 11.11 14.93 -1.02
N LYS A 86 12.33 15.40 -0.70
CA LYS A 86 13.24 15.93 -1.74
C LYS A 86 13.63 14.84 -2.75
N ASN A 87 13.28 15.03 -4.02
CA ASN A 87 13.56 14.10 -5.12
C ASN A 87 13.61 14.82 -6.48
N LYS A 88 14.08 14.11 -7.52
CA LYS A 88 14.03 14.59 -8.92
C LYS A 88 12.58 14.64 -9.39
N ILE A 89 12.23 15.67 -10.17
CA ILE A 89 10.87 15.81 -10.74
C ILE A 89 10.47 14.59 -11.60
N SER A 90 11.43 13.96 -12.29
CA SER A 90 11.18 12.76 -13.08
C SER A 90 10.62 11.59 -12.26
N VAL A 91 10.98 11.48 -10.98
CA VAL A 91 10.44 10.44 -10.09
C VAL A 91 8.97 10.71 -9.75
N TYR A 92 8.60 11.98 -9.55
CA TYR A 92 7.20 12.36 -9.36
C TYR A 92 6.36 12.12 -10.62
N LEU A 93 6.92 12.38 -11.81
CA LEU A 93 6.26 12.07 -13.08
C LEU A 93 6.01 10.57 -13.24
N VAL A 94 6.93 9.71 -12.78
CA VAL A 94 6.72 8.25 -12.79
C VAL A 94 5.49 7.85 -11.94
N ILE A 95 5.26 8.51 -10.80
CA ILE A 95 4.07 8.28 -9.97
C ILE A 95 2.79 8.66 -10.73
N LEU A 96 2.78 9.84 -11.35
CA LEU A 96 1.63 10.30 -12.14
C LEU A 96 1.34 9.35 -13.32
N ILE A 97 2.38 8.94 -14.04
CA ILE A 97 2.25 8.00 -15.17
C ILE A 97 1.74 6.65 -14.67
N GLY A 98 2.24 6.14 -13.54
CA GLY A 98 1.77 4.89 -12.94
C GLY A 98 0.27 4.90 -12.64
N LEU A 99 -0.23 6.00 -12.06
CA LEU A 99 -1.67 6.19 -11.81
C LEU A 99 -2.47 6.27 -13.12
N ILE A 100 -2.02 7.08 -14.08
CA ILE A 100 -2.69 7.24 -15.38
C ILE A 100 -2.75 5.92 -16.13
N LEU A 101 -1.65 5.16 -16.17
CA LEU A 101 -1.62 3.85 -16.83
C LEU A 101 -2.60 2.89 -16.15
N TYR A 102 -2.56 2.77 -14.83
CA TYR A 102 -3.40 1.82 -14.12
C TYR A 102 -4.89 2.13 -14.31
N PHE A 103 -5.32 3.34 -13.93
CA PHE A 103 -6.72 3.72 -13.99
C PHE A 103 -7.20 3.92 -15.44
N GLY A 104 -6.36 4.48 -16.30
CA GLY A 104 -6.65 4.68 -17.72
C GLY A 104 -6.92 3.39 -18.48
N ILE A 105 -6.13 2.34 -18.22
CA ILE A 105 -6.34 1.02 -18.84
C ILE A 105 -7.65 0.40 -18.35
N HIS A 106 -7.95 0.49 -17.06
CA HIS A 106 -9.22 0.01 -16.53
C HIS A 106 -10.42 0.72 -17.20
N MET A 107 -10.38 2.05 -17.33
CA MET A 107 -11.42 2.84 -18.01
C MET A 107 -11.52 2.52 -19.50
N PHE A 108 -10.38 2.32 -20.18
CA PHE A 108 -10.35 1.98 -21.60
C PHE A 108 -10.97 0.60 -21.86
N ILE A 109 -10.64 -0.41 -21.05
CA ILE A 109 -11.13 -1.78 -21.21
C ILE A 109 -12.59 -1.91 -20.79
N SER A 110 -13.01 -1.22 -19.72
CA SER A 110 -14.42 -1.22 -19.31
C SER A 110 -15.31 -0.47 -20.30
N GLY A 111 -14.75 0.45 -21.08
CA GLY A 111 -15.52 1.37 -21.94
C GLY A 111 -16.38 2.35 -21.15
N GLN A 112 -16.15 2.49 -19.84
CA GLN A 112 -16.97 3.26 -18.91
C GLN A 112 -16.10 4.11 -17.99
N ILE A 113 -16.51 5.37 -17.80
CA ILE A 113 -15.95 6.27 -16.81
C ILE A 113 -16.99 6.47 -15.73
N ASP A 114 -16.89 5.70 -14.66
CA ASP A 114 -17.82 5.77 -13.54
C ASP A 114 -17.23 6.62 -12.43
N ILE A 115 -17.44 7.93 -12.52
CA ILE A 115 -17.11 8.84 -11.43
C ILE A 115 -18.20 8.66 -10.37
N THR A 116 -17.90 7.91 -9.31
CA THR A 116 -18.87 7.57 -8.25
C THR A 116 -19.01 8.67 -7.21
N LEU A 117 -17.99 9.51 -7.05
CA LEU A 117 -17.98 10.64 -6.13
C LEU A 117 -17.64 11.94 -6.85
N PRO A 118 -18.11 13.11 -6.35
CA PRO A 118 -17.68 14.39 -6.88
C PRO A 118 -16.16 14.58 -6.81
N PHE A 119 -15.56 15.24 -7.80
CA PHE A 119 -14.10 15.39 -7.89
C PHE A 119 -13.46 16.00 -6.63
N TYR A 120 -14.14 16.92 -5.94
CA TYR A 120 -13.62 17.50 -4.70
C TYR A 120 -13.41 16.47 -3.58
N MET A 121 -14.13 15.34 -3.60
CA MET A 121 -13.94 14.24 -2.63
C MET A 121 -12.56 13.60 -2.75
N LEU A 122 -11.91 13.69 -3.92
CA LEU A 122 -10.52 13.27 -4.07
C LEU A 122 -9.65 13.96 -3.02
N PHE A 123 -9.70 15.29 -2.95
CA PHE A 123 -8.90 16.09 -2.03
C PHE A 123 -9.31 15.88 -0.57
N LEU A 124 -10.61 15.79 -0.28
CA LEU A 124 -11.11 15.56 1.08
C LEU A 124 -10.70 14.17 1.61
N SER A 125 -10.54 13.18 0.74
CA SER A 125 -10.14 11.83 1.11
C SER A 125 -8.63 11.66 1.32
N LEU A 126 -7.78 12.59 0.84
CA LEU A 126 -6.32 12.45 0.92
C LEU A 126 -5.79 12.29 2.35
N PRO A 127 -6.23 13.07 3.36
CA PRO A 127 -5.75 12.90 4.73
C PRO A 127 -6.10 11.51 5.26
N GLY A 128 -7.34 11.05 5.06
CA GLY A 128 -7.76 9.70 5.43
C GLY A 128 -6.87 8.66 4.77
N ASN A 129 -6.79 8.66 3.43
CA ASN A 129 -5.99 7.71 2.66
C ASN A 129 -4.49 7.74 3.00
N LEU A 130 -3.95 8.87 3.47
CA LEU A 130 -2.59 8.93 4.00
C LEU A 130 -2.46 8.08 5.27
N PHE A 131 -3.41 8.15 6.20
CA PHE A 131 -3.38 7.37 7.43
C PHE A 131 -3.73 5.89 7.22
N ILE A 132 -4.79 5.58 6.46
CA ILE A 132 -5.29 4.20 6.25
C ILE A 132 -4.72 3.52 5.00
N GLY A 133 -3.70 4.07 4.35
CA GLY A 133 -3.03 3.40 3.23
C GLY A 133 -1.59 3.85 3.08
N GLY A 134 -1.37 5.16 2.94
CA GLY A 134 -0.03 5.73 2.78
C GLY A 134 0.93 5.30 3.89
N LEU A 135 0.54 5.44 5.16
CA LEU A 135 1.41 5.11 6.29
C LEU A 135 1.77 3.62 6.40
N GLU A 136 1.08 2.72 5.71
CA GLU A 136 1.51 1.32 5.63
C GLU A 136 2.95 1.19 5.09
N GLU A 137 3.32 2.09 4.18
CA GLU A 137 4.62 2.10 3.52
C GLU A 137 5.78 2.45 4.47
N ALA A 138 5.47 3.02 5.63
CA ALA A 138 6.42 3.15 6.72
C ALA A 138 6.93 1.78 7.22
N GLY A 139 6.20 0.69 6.97
CA GLY A 139 6.67 -0.68 7.19
C GLY A 139 7.14 -1.35 5.90
N TRP A 140 6.27 -1.44 4.90
CA TRP A 140 6.56 -2.22 3.69
C TRP A 140 7.72 -1.63 2.89
N THR A 141 7.65 -0.33 2.61
CA THR A 141 8.68 0.36 1.83
C THR A 141 9.91 0.66 2.69
N TYR A 142 9.77 1.16 3.92
CA TYR A 142 10.93 1.57 4.71
C TYR A 142 11.68 0.40 5.39
N VAL A 143 10.98 -0.67 5.78
CA VAL A 143 11.58 -1.79 6.50
C VAL A 143 11.83 -2.99 5.59
N LEU A 144 10.79 -3.49 4.94
CA LEU A 144 10.80 -4.79 4.29
C LEU A 144 11.51 -4.75 2.92
N GLN A 145 11.09 -3.85 2.04
CA GLN A 145 11.61 -3.72 0.66
C GLN A 145 13.13 -3.58 0.58
N PRO A 146 13.81 -2.69 1.35
CA PRO A 146 15.25 -2.46 1.20
C PRO A 146 16.07 -3.65 1.69
N ARG A 147 15.59 -4.32 2.75
CA ARG A 147 16.27 -5.48 3.34
C ARG A 147 16.13 -6.73 2.49
N LEU A 148 14.95 -6.94 1.89
CA LEU A 148 14.77 -7.99 0.91
C LEU A 148 15.55 -7.69 -0.36
N ASP A 149 15.53 -6.45 -0.87
CA ASP A 149 16.24 -6.08 -2.10
C ASP A 149 17.79 -6.11 -1.96
N LYS A 150 18.30 -5.91 -0.74
CA LYS A 150 19.74 -6.09 -0.46
C LYS A 150 20.15 -7.57 -0.52
N LYS A 151 19.25 -8.48 -0.16
CA LYS A 151 19.51 -9.93 -0.12
C LYS A 151 19.13 -10.63 -1.43
N TYR A 152 18.07 -10.17 -2.05
CA TYR A 152 17.40 -10.70 -3.22
C TYR A 152 17.30 -9.57 -4.23
N ASP A 153 17.45 -9.81 -5.52
CA ASP A 153 17.32 -8.72 -6.49
C ASP A 153 15.90 -8.12 -6.56
N PHE A 154 15.71 -7.17 -7.47
CA PHE A 154 14.45 -6.47 -7.67
C PHE A 154 13.25 -7.41 -7.85
N ILE A 155 13.39 -8.49 -8.62
CA ILE A 155 12.26 -9.36 -8.98
C ILE A 155 11.86 -10.17 -7.76
N ILE A 156 12.82 -10.87 -7.16
CA ILE A 156 12.54 -11.75 -6.01
C ILE A 156 12.07 -10.91 -4.80
N SER A 157 12.68 -9.75 -4.57
CA SER A 157 12.27 -8.85 -3.50
C SER A 157 10.82 -8.37 -3.70
N SER A 158 10.44 -7.97 -4.91
CA SER A 158 9.06 -7.53 -5.20
C SER A 158 8.04 -8.64 -5.01
N ILE A 159 8.35 -9.88 -5.43
CA ILE A 159 7.49 -11.05 -5.24
C ILE A 159 7.31 -11.35 -3.74
N LEU A 160 8.40 -11.39 -2.97
CA LEU A 160 8.34 -11.70 -1.54
C LEU A 160 7.55 -10.65 -0.76
N VAL A 161 7.77 -9.36 -1.05
CA VAL A 161 6.98 -8.29 -0.44
C VAL A 161 5.50 -8.43 -0.82
N GLY A 162 5.20 -8.71 -2.09
CA GLY A 162 3.82 -8.91 -2.57
C GLY A 162 3.13 -10.07 -1.86
N ILE A 163 3.78 -11.23 -1.73
CA ILE A 163 3.24 -12.39 -1.00
C ILE A 163 2.93 -12.02 0.45
N ILE A 164 3.89 -11.41 1.15
CA ILE A 164 3.71 -11.00 2.56
C ILE A 164 2.53 -10.01 2.69
N TRP A 165 2.40 -9.08 1.74
CA TRP A 165 1.35 -8.07 1.77
C TRP A 165 -0.03 -8.67 1.43
N ILE A 166 -0.12 -9.66 0.52
CA ILE A 166 -1.37 -10.42 0.27
C ILE A 166 -1.81 -11.12 1.55
N PHE A 167 -0.90 -11.85 2.22
CA PHE A 167 -1.21 -12.53 3.47
C PHE A 167 -1.64 -11.55 4.56
N TRP A 168 -1.04 -10.37 4.63
CA TRP A 168 -1.44 -9.35 5.59
C TRP A 168 -2.88 -8.86 5.38
N HIS A 169 -3.35 -8.79 4.12
CA HIS A 169 -4.70 -8.35 3.78
C HIS A 169 -5.80 -9.40 3.96
N ILE A 170 -5.47 -10.70 4.10
CA ILE A 170 -6.48 -11.77 4.17
C ILE A 170 -7.59 -11.46 5.19
N PRO A 171 -7.32 -11.00 6.43
CA PRO A 171 -8.38 -10.73 7.40
C PRO A 171 -9.40 -9.68 6.93
N LEU A 172 -9.00 -8.75 6.05
CA LEU A 172 -9.88 -7.71 5.52
C LEU A 172 -11.11 -8.28 4.83
N PHE A 173 -11.00 -9.46 4.20
CA PHE A 173 -12.10 -10.17 3.53
C PHE A 173 -13.11 -10.81 4.49
N PHE A 174 -12.86 -10.73 5.80
CA PHE A 174 -13.73 -11.28 6.85
C PHE A 174 -14.31 -10.19 7.78
N ILE A 175 -13.91 -8.93 7.61
CA ILE A 175 -14.36 -7.81 8.46
C ILE A 175 -15.59 -7.14 7.83
N HIS A 176 -16.72 -7.23 8.52
CA HIS A 176 -17.99 -6.59 8.13
C HIS A 176 -17.86 -5.09 7.85
N GLY A 177 -18.51 -4.62 6.78
CA GLY A 177 -18.53 -3.22 6.38
C GLY A 177 -17.34 -2.76 5.53
N THR A 178 -16.37 -3.65 5.26
CA THR A 178 -15.29 -3.39 4.30
C THR A 178 -15.72 -3.82 2.89
N SER A 179 -15.26 -3.11 1.86
CA SER A 179 -15.55 -3.48 0.46
C SER A 179 -15.10 -4.88 0.07
N HIS A 180 -14.16 -5.45 0.83
CA HIS A 180 -13.62 -6.80 0.62
C HIS A 180 -14.60 -7.86 1.16
N TYR A 181 -15.14 -7.65 2.36
CA TYR A 181 -16.15 -8.53 2.94
C TYR A 181 -17.47 -8.50 2.16
N GLU A 182 -17.93 -7.30 1.76
CA GLU A 182 -19.18 -7.13 1.00
C GLU A 182 -19.12 -7.70 -0.44
N GLY A 183 -18.00 -8.32 -0.84
CA GLY A 183 -17.84 -8.95 -2.14
C GLY A 183 -17.67 -7.98 -3.32
N ILE A 184 -17.56 -6.68 -3.04
CA ILE A 184 -17.29 -5.66 -4.06
C ILE A 184 -15.91 -5.89 -4.68
N ILE A 185 -14.92 -6.22 -3.86
CA ILE A 185 -13.55 -6.53 -4.30
C ILE A 185 -13.33 -8.05 -4.28
N ASN A 186 -13.04 -8.63 -5.44
CA ASN A 186 -12.69 -10.04 -5.55
C ASN A 186 -11.27 -10.31 -5.03
N PHE A 187 -11.11 -11.32 -4.17
CA PHE A 187 -9.83 -11.67 -3.54
C PHE A 187 -8.69 -11.94 -4.54
N TRP A 188 -8.98 -12.67 -5.62
CA TRP A 188 -7.95 -13.06 -6.59
C TRP A 188 -7.54 -11.88 -7.48
N MET A 189 -8.51 -11.06 -7.90
CA MET A 189 -8.22 -9.81 -8.61
C MET A 189 -7.37 -8.86 -7.75
N PHE A 190 -7.75 -8.72 -6.47
CA PHE A 190 -7.00 -7.94 -5.49
C PHE A 190 -5.58 -8.47 -5.30
N SER A 191 -5.41 -9.79 -5.20
CA SER A 191 -4.09 -10.42 -5.07
C SER A 191 -3.17 -10.11 -6.27
N ILE A 192 -3.71 -10.09 -7.49
CA ILE A 192 -2.96 -9.69 -8.69
C ILE A 192 -2.57 -8.20 -8.61
N GLN A 193 -3.48 -7.34 -8.14
CA GLN A 193 -3.19 -5.93 -7.95
C GLN A 193 -2.06 -5.72 -6.93
N VAL A 194 -2.18 -6.33 -5.74
CA VAL A 194 -1.17 -6.26 -4.68
C VAL A 194 0.21 -6.70 -5.19
N MET A 195 0.27 -7.74 -6.03
CA MET A 195 1.51 -8.17 -6.65
C MET A 195 2.07 -7.12 -7.61
N ALA A 196 1.27 -6.59 -8.53
CA ALA A 196 1.71 -5.57 -9.48
C ALA A 196 2.18 -4.29 -8.80
N LEU A 197 1.44 -3.82 -7.78
CA LEU A 197 1.84 -2.67 -6.98
C LEU A 197 3.13 -2.93 -6.21
N SER A 198 3.41 -4.17 -5.81
CA SER A 198 4.69 -4.53 -5.18
C SER A 198 5.87 -4.44 -6.13
N PHE A 199 5.70 -4.78 -7.42
CA PHE A 199 6.72 -4.49 -8.44
C PHE A 199 6.92 -2.99 -8.62
N PHE A 200 5.84 -2.21 -8.63
CA PHE A 200 5.93 -0.76 -8.74
C PHE A 200 6.66 -0.14 -7.53
N ARG A 201 6.37 -0.62 -6.31
CA ARG A 201 7.11 -0.25 -5.09
C ARG A 201 8.60 -0.52 -5.21
N GLY A 202 8.96 -1.72 -5.65
CA GLY A 202 10.36 -2.09 -5.86
C GLY A 202 11.04 -1.18 -6.90
N ALA A 203 10.34 -0.80 -7.96
CA ALA A 203 10.87 0.10 -8.99
C ALA A 203 11.10 1.51 -8.43
N ILE A 204 10.14 2.05 -7.68
CA ILE A 204 10.29 3.32 -6.97
C ILE A 204 11.48 3.28 -6.00
N TYR A 205 11.61 2.21 -5.23
CA TYR A 205 12.76 2.01 -4.33
C TYR A 205 14.09 2.12 -5.07
N LYS A 206 14.21 1.56 -6.28
CA LYS A 206 15.44 1.64 -7.07
C LYS A 206 15.76 3.06 -7.57
N ILE A 207 14.75 3.84 -7.97
CA ILE A 207 14.98 5.11 -8.66
C ILE A 207 14.96 6.34 -7.74
N ALA A 208 14.25 6.26 -6.62
CA ALA A 208 13.90 7.43 -5.81
C ALA A 208 14.96 7.82 -4.76
N GLY A 209 16.10 7.13 -4.68
CA GLY A 209 17.19 7.50 -3.78
C GLY A 209 16.72 7.57 -2.32
N LYS A 210 17.04 8.65 -1.59
CA LYS A 210 16.69 8.80 -0.16
C LYS A 210 15.19 8.98 0.09
N GLY A 211 14.44 9.54 -0.86
CA GLY A 211 13.02 9.87 -0.70
C GLY A 211 12.04 8.76 -1.09
N TYR A 212 12.53 7.55 -1.32
CA TYR A 212 11.72 6.44 -1.86
C TYR A 212 10.48 6.10 -1.02
N VAL A 213 10.55 6.23 0.30
CA VAL A 213 9.41 5.99 1.20
C VAL A 213 8.31 7.01 0.92
N PHE A 214 8.62 8.30 1.00
CA PHE A 214 7.65 9.37 0.76
C PHE A 214 7.03 9.29 -0.64
N ILE A 215 7.84 9.01 -1.66
CA ILE A 215 7.36 8.90 -3.04
C ILE A 215 6.32 7.78 -3.17
N TYR A 216 6.54 6.64 -2.53
CA TYR A 216 5.58 5.55 -2.58
C TYR A 216 4.37 5.78 -1.65
N ILE A 217 4.54 6.47 -0.52
CA ILE A 217 3.42 6.99 0.30
C ILE A 217 2.49 7.86 -0.54
N LEU A 218 3.07 8.78 -1.33
CA LEU A 218 2.32 9.66 -2.20
C LEU A 218 1.53 8.85 -3.23
N PHE A 219 2.19 7.88 -3.90
CA PHE A 219 1.51 7.00 -4.85
C PHE A 219 0.37 6.22 -4.20
N HIS A 220 0.62 5.51 -3.10
CA HIS A 220 -0.39 4.67 -2.45
C HIS A 220 -1.58 5.52 -1.94
N THR A 221 -1.30 6.69 -1.36
CA THR A 221 -2.34 7.64 -0.94
C THR A 221 -3.20 8.09 -2.12
N MET A 222 -2.57 8.50 -3.23
CA MET A 222 -3.29 8.91 -4.44
C MET A 222 -4.04 7.75 -5.07
N PHE A 223 -3.46 6.55 -5.08
CA PHE A 223 -4.08 5.34 -5.63
C PHE A 223 -5.39 5.03 -4.90
N ASN A 224 -5.40 5.03 -3.57
CA ASN A 224 -6.60 4.75 -2.79
C ASN A 224 -7.64 5.88 -2.93
N ALA A 225 -7.21 7.13 -2.97
CA ALA A 225 -8.09 8.27 -3.20
C ALA A 225 -8.74 8.23 -4.60
N THR A 226 -7.98 7.92 -5.64
CA THR A 226 -8.49 7.77 -7.01
C THR A 226 -9.39 6.54 -7.13
N SER A 227 -9.07 5.42 -6.48
CA SER A 227 -9.95 4.26 -6.43
C SER A 227 -11.27 4.56 -5.70
N SER A 228 -11.25 5.42 -4.68
CA SER A 228 -12.49 5.85 -4.01
C SER A 228 -13.34 6.75 -4.91
N LEU A 229 -12.70 7.59 -5.73
CA LEU A 229 -13.36 8.49 -6.68
C LEU A 229 -14.02 7.75 -7.85
N LEU A 230 -13.32 6.77 -8.43
CA LEU A 230 -13.75 6.02 -9.62
C LEU A 230 -14.55 4.74 -9.29
N GLY A 231 -14.81 4.49 -8.01
CA GLY A 231 -15.40 3.24 -7.53
C GLY A 231 -14.49 2.03 -7.74
N ASN A 232 -15.04 0.82 -7.61
CA ASN A 232 -14.27 -0.40 -7.84
C ASN A 232 -13.81 -0.46 -9.31
N THR A 233 -12.50 -0.37 -9.55
CA THR A 233 -11.88 -0.48 -10.88
C THR A 233 -11.66 -1.93 -11.29
N MET A 234 -11.53 -2.84 -10.33
CA MET A 234 -11.38 -4.29 -10.53
C MET A 234 -12.73 -4.96 -10.74
N ARG A 235 -13.46 -4.54 -11.79
CA ARG A 235 -14.78 -5.12 -12.14
C ARG A 235 -14.66 -6.31 -13.07
N THR A 236 -13.67 -6.28 -13.96
CA THR A 236 -13.48 -7.30 -14.99
C THR A 236 -12.12 -7.96 -14.83
N TRP A 237 -12.07 -9.27 -15.10
CA TRP A 237 -10.82 -10.03 -15.15
C TRP A 237 -9.87 -9.48 -16.22
N THR A 238 -10.40 -9.15 -17.40
CA THR A 238 -9.61 -8.59 -18.50
C THR A 238 -8.95 -7.27 -18.11
N GLY A 239 -9.72 -6.32 -17.55
CA GLY A 239 -9.18 -5.03 -17.11
C GLY A 239 -8.10 -5.21 -16.04
N THR A 240 -8.38 -6.07 -15.06
CA THR A 240 -7.44 -6.41 -13.98
C THR A 240 -6.15 -7.01 -14.53
N ILE A 241 -6.21 -8.01 -15.41
CA ILE A 241 -5.02 -8.67 -15.95
C ILE A 241 -4.20 -7.67 -16.77
N VAL A 242 -4.82 -6.91 -17.66
CA VAL A 242 -4.08 -6.01 -18.56
C VAL A 242 -3.46 -4.83 -17.80
N ALA A 243 -4.22 -4.15 -16.94
CA ALA A 243 -3.71 -3.01 -16.18
C ALA A 243 -2.54 -3.40 -15.28
N ASN A 244 -2.66 -4.52 -14.55
CA ASN A 244 -1.62 -5.00 -13.66
C ASN A 244 -0.39 -5.51 -14.43
N THR A 245 -0.58 -6.18 -15.58
CA THR A 245 0.53 -6.58 -16.45
C THR A 245 1.29 -5.36 -16.96
N VAL A 246 0.59 -4.30 -17.37
CA VAL A 246 1.23 -3.05 -17.80
C VAL A 246 2.00 -2.39 -16.67
N ILE A 247 1.46 -2.37 -15.43
CA ILE A 247 2.20 -1.85 -14.28
C ILE A 247 3.48 -2.65 -14.01
N ILE A 248 3.44 -3.99 -14.11
CA ILE A 248 4.63 -4.83 -13.95
C ILE A 248 5.66 -4.53 -15.05
N ILE A 249 5.24 -4.48 -16.32
CA ILE A 249 6.13 -4.15 -17.45
C ILE A 249 6.73 -2.76 -17.27
N PHE A 250 5.92 -1.76 -16.92
CA PHE A 250 6.38 -0.40 -16.66
C PHE A 250 7.42 -0.36 -15.55
N SER A 251 7.19 -1.09 -14.45
CA SER A 251 8.13 -1.23 -13.33
C SER A 251 9.47 -1.84 -13.78
N LEU A 252 9.42 -2.90 -14.60
CA LEU A 252 10.62 -3.54 -15.17
C LEU A 252 11.40 -2.58 -16.06
N VAL A 253 10.71 -1.87 -16.96
CA VAL A 253 11.32 -0.89 -17.88
C VAL A 253 12.01 0.24 -17.10
N ILE A 254 11.35 0.80 -16.08
CA ILE A 254 11.94 1.84 -15.21
C ILE A 254 13.28 1.35 -14.61
N VAL A 255 13.29 0.14 -14.04
CA VAL A 255 14.48 -0.43 -13.41
C VAL A 255 15.58 -0.70 -14.43
N ILE A 256 15.24 -1.21 -15.62
CA ILE A 256 16.21 -1.47 -16.70
C ILE A 256 16.84 -0.16 -17.18
N VAL A 257 16.03 0.87 -17.45
CA VAL A 257 16.51 2.18 -17.91
C VAL A 257 17.40 2.82 -16.85
N TYR A 258 17.00 2.75 -15.57
CA TYR A 258 17.79 3.26 -14.46
C TYR A 258 19.16 2.58 -14.33
N ARG A 259 19.20 1.24 -14.43
CA ARG A 259 20.46 0.48 -14.40
C ARG A 259 21.39 0.88 -15.55
N LYS A 260 20.85 1.00 -16.76
CA LYS A 260 21.63 1.46 -17.93
C LYS A 260 22.19 2.88 -17.75
N SER A 261 21.42 3.78 -17.14
CA SER A 261 21.87 5.15 -16.86
C SER A 261 23.00 5.22 -15.82
N LYS A 262 23.15 4.23 -14.94
CA LYS A 262 24.24 4.17 -13.95
C LYS A 262 25.51 3.51 -14.45
N ASN A 263 25.41 2.72 -15.53
CA ASN A 263 26.53 2.02 -16.14
C ASN A 263 27.16 2.80 -17.30
N ARG A 264 26.66 4.01 -17.57
CA ARG A 264 27.21 5.00 -18.49
C ARG A 264 27.85 6.11 -17.68
#